data_AF-A0A7R8VRW4-F1
#
_entry.id   AF-A0A7R8VRW4-F1
#
_cell.length_a   1.000
_cell.length_b   1.000
_cell.length_c   1.000
_cell.angle_alpha   90.00
_cell.angle_beta   90.00
_cell.angle_gamma   90.00
#
_symmetry.space_group_name_H-M   'P 1'
#
loop_
_entity.id
_entity.type
_entity.pdbx_description
1 polymer ?
#
loop_
_entity_poly.entity_id
_entity_poly.type
_entity_poly.pdbx_seq_one_letter_code
_entity_poly.pdbx_strand_id
1 'polypeptide(L)'
;MGWHGFELSSSLLQNPWQPRCKTIFVLICKLKPTSVLANTLVVFSSTAEDGEIEVLNLGLPTSRWVCLSHWLTPSSKGWQIDEHAPILPTRRTMTCRAGMSCYKLLIQVSIGSRYVSAQFYHQVFYFKMVLDIDLLRPEKGGDIAKIRLNQEKRFKNVSLVDTVVEKDVLWRQLRHKADNWNKLKNLCSKEVGEKMKRKESVSGEDSVPQSILDGLETLGSPELKALTVPQIKKVRSLIDDAIARNDASLSQTERERNSALREVGNHLHESVPVSNDEDENRVERTFGDCTQKKTYSHVDLIHMIDGVDAERGSAVSGGRGYYLMGPAVFLEHALIQFSLRKLFSKGYKPLYTPFFMKKEVMQEVAQLSQFDDELYKVIGKGSEKGEEKETEEKYLIATSEQPIAAFHRDEWIPEGSLPIRYAGLSTCFRQEVGSHGRDTRGIFRVHQFEKVRLALYTWKKLRGEMVSPNLPR
;
A
#
# COMPACT_ATOMS: atom_id res chain seq x y z
N MET A 1 14.55 42.38 20.33
CA MET A 1 13.24 42.48 21.01
C MET A 1 12.21 41.72 20.18
N GLY A 2 11.58 40.70 20.77
CA GLY A 2 10.33 40.06 20.32
C GLY A 2 10.34 39.23 19.02
N TRP A 3 10.45 37.91 19.14
CA TRP A 3 9.86 36.98 18.17
C TRP A 3 8.38 36.82 18.54
N HIS A 4 7.46 37.02 17.59
CA HIS A 4 6.06 36.58 17.73
C HIS A 4 5.65 35.77 16.49
N GLY A 5 4.85 34.73 16.76
CA GLY A 5 4.69 33.52 15.96
C GLY A 5 3.91 33.68 14.66
N PHE A 6 4.07 32.68 13.80
CA PHE A 6 3.15 32.38 12.71
C PHE A 6 1.96 31.58 13.30
N GLU A 7 0.73 32.08 13.16
CA GLU A 7 -0.48 31.32 13.44
C GLU A 7 -0.98 30.64 12.16
N LEU A 8 -1.09 29.31 12.22
CA LEU A 8 -1.83 28.50 11.26
C LEU A 8 -3.27 28.36 11.76
N SER A 9 -4.22 29.04 11.13
CA SER A 9 -5.64 28.78 11.37
C SER A 9 -6.21 27.89 10.27
N SER A 10 -6.65 26.68 10.62
CA SER A 10 -7.50 25.87 9.75
C SER A 10 -8.96 26.32 9.94
N SER A 11 -9.67 26.55 8.84
CA SER A 11 -11.13 26.69 8.87
C SER A 11 -11.74 25.78 7.81
N LEU A 12 -12.69 24.95 8.23
CA LEU A 12 -13.47 24.05 7.39
C LEU A 12 -14.69 24.81 6.87
N LEU A 13 -14.69 25.18 5.59
CA LEU A 13 -15.90 25.61 4.90
C LEU A 13 -16.47 24.41 4.12
N GLN A 14 -17.65 23.94 4.51
CA GLN A 14 -18.40 22.91 3.79
C GLN A 14 -19.21 23.54 2.66
N ASN A 15 -19.03 23.05 1.44
CA ASN A 15 -19.86 23.39 0.28
C ASN A 15 -21.01 22.36 0.16
N PRO A 16 -22.29 22.77 0.21
CA PRO A 16 -23.42 21.83 0.27
C PRO A 16 -23.75 21.08 -1.04
N TRP A 17 -22.98 21.25 -2.13
CA TRP A 17 -23.32 20.69 -3.45
C TRP A 17 -22.38 19.59 -4.00
N GLN A 18 -21.35 19.14 -3.26
CA GLN A 18 -20.54 17.96 -3.64
C GLN A 18 -20.05 17.20 -2.39
N PRO A 19 -20.52 15.97 -2.10
CA PRO A 19 -20.20 15.26 -0.85
C PRO A 19 -18.88 14.47 -0.87
N ARG A 20 -18.01 14.64 -1.89
CA ARG A 20 -16.78 13.84 -2.04
C ARG A 20 -15.55 14.67 -2.43
N CYS A 21 -15.02 15.44 -1.48
CA CYS A 21 -13.60 15.86 -1.50
C CYS A 21 -13.07 15.89 -0.07
N LYS A 22 -12.03 15.10 0.22
CA LYS A 22 -11.31 15.12 1.50
C LYS A 22 -10.12 16.09 1.37
N THR A 23 -10.11 17.08 2.27
CA THR A 23 -9.01 18.00 2.61
C THR A 23 -8.61 19.03 1.55
N ILE A 24 -9.08 20.28 1.72
CA ILE A 24 -8.57 21.47 1.03
C ILE A 24 -7.55 22.14 1.95
N PHE A 25 -6.32 22.35 1.47
CA PHE A 25 -5.33 23.20 2.17
C PHE A 25 -5.42 24.61 1.60
N VAL A 26 -5.82 25.58 2.43
CA VAL A 26 -5.83 27.00 2.07
C VAL A 26 -4.62 27.67 2.70
N LEU A 27 -3.70 28.16 1.87
CA LEU A 27 -2.54 28.94 2.33
C LEU A 27 -2.87 30.43 2.13
N ILE A 28 -3.22 31.13 3.21
CA ILE A 28 -3.49 32.58 3.15
C ILE A 28 -2.20 33.34 3.46
N CYS A 29 -1.54 33.85 2.43
CA CYS A 29 -0.44 34.81 2.61
C CYS A 29 -1.00 36.22 2.85
N LYS A 30 -1.00 36.71 4.09
CA LYS A 30 -1.23 38.13 4.39
C LYS A 30 0.07 38.91 4.18
N LEU A 31 0.16 39.69 3.11
CA LEU A 31 1.20 40.73 2.95
C LEU A 31 0.72 42.04 3.60
N LYS A 32 1.66 42.78 4.21
CA LYS A 32 1.36 44.08 4.86
C LYS A 32 0.88 45.13 3.83
N PRO A 33 0.01 46.07 4.24
CA PRO A 33 -0.65 46.98 3.31
C PRO A 33 0.24 48.18 3.02
N THR A 34 0.88 48.19 1.86
CA THR A 34 1.27 49.43 1.19
C THR A 34 1.08 49.26 -0.32
N SER A 35 0.20 50.10 -0.86
CA SER A 35 -0.13 50.34 -2.28
C SER A 35 -0.78 49.20 -3.09
N VAL A 36 -2.09 49.40 -3.31
CA VAL A 36 -2.91 49.06 -4.49
C VAL A 36 -2.31 48.03 -5.45
N LEU A 37 -2.68 46.76 -5.28
CA LEU A 37 -2.94 45.75 -6.33
C LEU A 37 -3.43 44.45 -5.65
N ALA A 38 -4.29 43.73 -6.36
CA ALA A 38 -5.22 42.68 -5.91
C ALA A 38 -4.71 41.64 -4.90
N ASN A 39 -5.60 41.23 -3.97
CA ASN A 39 -5.48 39.99 -3.21
C ASN A 39 -5.55 38.80 -4.19
N THR A 40 -4.44 38.07 -4.37
CA THR A 40 -4.45 36.82 -5.13
C THR A 40 -4.72 35.65 -4.21
N LEU A 41 -5.90 35.05 -4.31
CA LEU A 41 -6.22 33.77 -3.68
C LEU A 41 -5.76 32.65 -4.63
N VAL A 42 -4.80 31.84 -4.21
CA VAL A 42 -4.40 30.63 -4.96
C VAL A 42 -4.90 29.42 -4.18
N VAL A 43 -5.86 28.70 -4.76
CA VAL A 43 -6.42 27.46 -4.20
C VAL A 43 -5.84 26.30 -5.01
N PHE A 44 -5.21 25.35 -4.32
CA PHE A 44 -4.77 24.09 -4.94
C PHE A 44 -5.73 22.98 -4.50
N SER A 45 -6.29 22.23 -5.45
CA SER A 45 -6.92 20.94 -5.18
C SER A 45 -6.07 19.83 -5.78
N SER A 46 -5.78 18.81 -4.98
CA SER A 46 -5.19 17.56 -5.45
C SER A 46 -6.31 16.52 -5.49
N THR A 47 -6.57 15.96 -6.66
CA THR A 47 -7.35 14.71 -6.81
C THR A 47 -6.36 13.57 -6.98
N ALA A 48 -6.46 12.57 -6.11
CA ALA A 48 -5.42 11.58 -5.88
C ALA A 48 -5.35 10.43 -6.92
N GLU A 49 -5.91 10.58 -8.12
CA GLU A 49 -6.01 9.43 -9.03
C GLU A 49 -5.01 9.41 -10.20
N ASP A 50 -4.49 10.54 -10.73
CA ASP A 50 -3.64 10.46 -11.94
C ASP A 50 -2.41 11.39 -12.00
N GLY A 51 -2.01 12.02 -10.90
CA GLY A 51 -0.78 12.84 -10.89
C GLY A 51 -0.81 14.11 -11.76
N GLU A 52 -1.97 14.48 -12.32
CA GLU A 52 -2.19 15.80 -12.91
C GLU A 52 -2.60 16.82 -11.83
N ILE A 53 -1.93 17.98 -11.82
CA ILE A 53 -2.33 19.14 -11.01
C ILE A 53 -3.13 20.06 -11.93
N GLU A 54 -4.46 20.08 -11.78
CA GLU A 54 -5.28 21.13 -12.39
C GLU A 54 -5.27 22.40 -11.53
N VAL A 55 -4.90 23.53 -12.16
CA VAL A 55 -5.05 24.85 -11.56
C VAL A 55 -6.48 25.34 -11.84
N LEU A 56 -7.36 25.17 -10.86
CA LEU A 56 -8.73 25.69 -10.91
C LEU A 56 -8.74 27.21 -10.71
N ASN A 57 -8.94 27.96 -11.80
CA ASN A 57 -9.14 29.40 -11.76
C ASN A 57 -10.63 29.69 -11.52
N LEU A 58 -11.01 29.97 -10.27
CA LEU A 58 -12.38 30.38 -9.93
C LEU A 58 -12.58 31.83 -10.41
N GLY A 59 -13.17 31.94 -11.60
CA GLY A 59 -13.39 33.20 -12.30
C GLY A 59 -14.17 34.24 -11.48
N LEU A 60 -13.68 35.47 -11.54
CA LEU A 60 -14.48 36.68 -11.37
C LEU A 60 -14.31 37.57 -12.62
N PRO A 61 -15.32 38.37 -12.98
CA PRO A 61 -15.54 38.73 -14.37
C PRO A 61 -14.71 39.93 -14.84
N THR A 62 -14.57 39.99 -16.17
CA THR A 62 -14.23 41.12 -17.05
C THR A 62 -12.82 41.15 -17.68
N SER A 63 -12.85 40.87 -18.99
CA SER A 63 -12.06 41.43 -20.11
C SER A 63 -10.57 41.08 -20.30
N ARG A 64 -10.34 40.44 -21.47
CA ARG A 64 -9.09 40.20 -22.24
C ARG A 64 -8.16 39.08 -21.72
N TRP A 65 -8.21 37.96 -22.44
CA TRP A 65 -7.29 36.83 -22.31
C TRP A 65 -6.26 36.86 -23.45
N VAL A 66 -4.98 36.81 -23.11
CA VAL A 66 -3.90 36.38 -24.02
C VAL A 66 -2.98 35.46 -23.21
N CYS A 67 -2.82 34.22 -23.66
CA CYS A 67 -1.87 33.27 -23.11
C CYS A 67 -0.49 33.56 -23.73
N LEU A 68 0.46 34.06 -22.94
CA LEU A 68 1.82 34.39 -23.39
C LEU A 68 2.83 33.48 -22.68
N SER A 69 3.19 32.37 -23.32
CA SER A 69 4.47 31.70 -23.06
C SER A 69 5.53 32.38 -23.93
N HIS A 70 6.48 33.12 -23.36
CA HIS A 70 7.63 33.65 -24.10
C HIS A 70 8.95 33.20 -23.45
N TRP A 71 9.89 32.84 -24.32
CA TRP A 71 11.27 32.50 -24.02
C TRP A 71 12.10 33.79 -23.94
N LEU A 72 12.94 33.92 -22.91
CA LEU A 72 13.85 35.06 -22.75
C LEU A 72 15.31 34.56 -22.93
N THR A 73 16.01 35.00 -23.98
CA THR A 73 17.48 34.90 -24.12
C THR A 73 18.15 36.28 -24.03
N PRO A 74 19.26 36.43 -23.30
CA PRO A 74 19.78 37.75 -22.95
C PRO A 74 20.53 38.42 -24.11
N SER A 75 20.22 39.69 -24.37
CA SER A 75 20.97 40.60 -25.24
C SER A 75 21.15 41.95 -24.53
N SER A 76 22.30 42.59 -24.74
CA SER A 76 22.82 43.71 -23.93
C SER A 76 22.10 45.06 -24.11
N LYS A 77 20.98 45.14 -24.85
CA LYS A 77 20.20 46.37 -25.02
C LYS A 77 18.70 46.09 -25.26
N GLY A 78 17.94 45.74 -24.21
CA GLY A 78 16.45 45.80 -24.19
C GLY A 78 15.70 44.77 -25.07
N TRP A 79 14.44 44.48 -24.72
CA TRP A 79 13.61 43.44 -25.37
C TRP A 79 12.64 44.04 -26.41
N GLN A 80 12.59 43.48 -27.63
CA GLN A 80 11.54 43.69 -28.64
C GLN A 80 10.97 42.33 -29.08
N ILE A 81 9.69 42.31 -29.50
CA ILE A 81 8.94 41.12 -29.97
C ILE A 81 8.99 41.08 -31.50
N ASP A 82 9.27 39.92 -32.08
CA ASP A 82 9.24 39.68 -33.54
C ASP A 82 8.21 38.59 -33.85
N GLU A 83 7.29 38.84 -34.80
CA GLU A 83 6.03 38.09 -34.98
C GLU A 83 6.04 37.02 -36.11
N HIS A 84 7.18 36.69 -36.70
CA HIS A 84 7.20 35.71 -37.81
C HIS A 84 8.35 34.69 -37.76
N ALA A 85 8.10 33.49 -37.21
CA ALA A 85 8.89 32.29 -37.51
C ALA A 85 8.06 30.98 -37.37
N PRO A 86 8.19 30.01 -38.30
CA PRO A 86 7.35 28.80 -38.35
C PRO A 86 7.82 27.67 -37.41
N ILE A 87 6.86 26.84 -36.97
CA ILE A 87 7.01 25.73 -36.03
C ILE A 87 7.59 24.49 -36.72
N LEU A 88 8.70 23.95 -36.19
CA LEU A 88 9.17 22.57 -36.45
C LEU A 88 9.27 21.80 -35.12
N PRO A 89 8.88 20.51 -35.05
CA PRO A 89 8.91 19.76 -33.81
C PRO A 89 10.26 19.06 -33.63
N THR A 90 10.96 19.33 -32.52
CA THR A 90 11.99 18.41 -32.02
C THR A 90 11.82 18.22 -30.51
N ARG A 91 11.29 17.05 -30.13
CA ARG A 91 11.34 16.54 -28.74
C ARG A 91 12.72 15.92 -28.51
N ARG A 92 13.45 16.39 -27.50
CA ARG A 92 14.57 15.63 -26.90
C ARG A 92 14.05 14.85 -25.70
N THR A 93 14.32 13.55 -25.70
CA THR A 93 14.08 12.59 -24.63
C THR A 93 15.14 12.73 -23.53
N MET A 94 14.73 12.79 -22.25
CA MET A 94 15.58 12.40 -21.12
C MET A 94 15.23 10.97 -20.72
N THR A 95 16.22 10.08 -20.80
CA THR A 95 16.13 8.70 -20.32
C THR A 95 16.27 8.67 -18.80
N CYS A 96 15.35 8.00 -18.10
CA CYS A 96 15.45 7.75 -16.66
C CYS A 96 15.81 6.27 -16.44
N ARG A 97 16.91 6.00 -15.74
CA ARG A 97 17.32 4.63 -15.34
C ARG A 97 16.41 4.13 -14.22
N ALA A 98 16.12 2.82 -14.28
CA ALA A 98 15.12 2.11 -13.50
C ALA A 98 15.35 2.11 -11.98
N GLY A 99 14.23 2.12 -11.25
CA GLY A 99 14.11 1.49 -9.93
C GLY A 99 14.17 2.40 -8.71
N MET A 100 13.12 3.20 -8.47
CA MET A 100 12.67 3.70 -7.15
C MET A 100 11.37 4.49 -7.35
N SER A 101 10.23 4.03 -6.81
CA SER A 101 9.05 4.88 -6.72
C SER A 101 9.17 5.74 -5.45
N CYS A 102 9.95 6.81 -5.57
CA CYS A 102 9.95 7.94 -4.65
C CYS A 102 9.56 9.17 -5.47
N TYR A 103 8.29 9.59 -5.39
CA TYR A 103 7.89 10.85 -6.02
C TYR A 103 8.54 12.01 -5.27
N LYS A 104 9.52 12.65 -5.91
CA LYS A 104 10.19 13.85 -5.39
C LYS A 104 9.52 15.07 -5.98
N LEU A 105 8.56 15.65 -5.27
CA LEU A 105 7.97 16.93 -5.65
C LEU A 105 8.85 18.06 -5.12
N LEU A 106 9.47 18.81 -6.02
CA LEU A 106 10.28 20.00 -5.71
C LEU A 106 9.47 21.23 -6.09
N ILE A 107 8.88 21.89 -5.09
CA ILE A 107 8.18 23.17 -5.29
C ILE A 107 9.17 24.28 -4.96
N GLN A 108 9.56 25.07 -5.96
CA GLN A 108 10.29 26.32 -5.80
C GLN A 108 9.31 27.48 -5.90
N VAL A 109 9.16 28.25 -4.83
CA VAL A 109 8.44 29.53 -4.86
C VAL A 109 9.48 30.65 -4.77
N SER A 110 9.51 31.53 -5.77
CA SER A 110 10.35 32.73 -5.78
C SER A 110 9.58 33.90 -5.14
N ILE A 111 10.13 34.47 -4.08
CA ILE A 111 9.66 35.73 -3.49
C ILE A 111 10.88 36.67 -3.44
N GLY A 112 11.06 37.46 -4.50
CA GLY A 112 12.24 38.33 -4.66
C GLY A 112 13.56 37.54 -4.81
N SER A 113 14.69 38.09 -4.33
CA SER A 113 16.04 37.54 -4.58
C SER A 113 16.42 36.29 -3.74
N ARG A 114 15.46 35.59 -3.13
CA ARG A 114 15.73 34.39 -2.34
C ARG A 114 14.81 33.25 -2.74
N TYR A 115 15.41 32.06 -2.88
CA TYR A 115 14.71 30.81 -3.14
C TYR A 115 14.43 30.08 -1.83
N VAL A 116 13.19 29.61 -1.67
CA VAL A 116 12.82 28.68 -0.59
C VAL A 116 12.39 27.37 -1.26
N SER A 117 13.06 26.27 -0.92
CA SER A 117 12.69 24.92 -1.36
C SER A 117 12.07 24.16 -0.19
N ALA A 118 10.87 23.63 -0.36
CA ALA A 118 10.30 22.62 0.53
C ALA A 118 10.39 21.25 -0.14
N GLN A 119 10.87 20.25 0.60
CA GLN A 119 10.91 18.85 0.17
C GLN A 119 9.83 18.09 0.93
N PHE A 120 8.92 17.47 0.20
CA PHE A 120 7.95 16.52 0.76
C PHE A 120 8.33 15.12 0.32
N TYR A 121 8.47 14.23 1.30
CA TYR A 121 8.67 12.80 1.09
C TYR A 121 7.35 12.10 1.37
N HIS A 122 6.73 11.53 0.34
CA HIS A 122 5.62 10.61 0.52
C HIS A 122 6.19 9.20 0.68
N GLN A 123 6.20 8.69 1.91
CA GLN A 123 6.59 7.31 2.18
C GLN A 123 5.31 6.46 2.11
N VAL A 124 5.17 5.65 1.06
CA VAL A 124 4.07 4.68 0.94
C VAL A 124 4.38 3.53 1.90
N PHE A 125 3.71 3.54 3.05
CA PHE A 125 3.74 2.41 3.98
C PHE A 125 2.85 1.31 3.42
N TYR A 126 3.47 0.27 2.86
CA TYR A 126 2.75 -0.94 2.48
C TYR A 126 2.35 -1.70 3.75
N PHE A 127 1.10 -1.57 4.16
CA PHE A 127 0.51 -2.42 5.20
C PHE A 127 0.41 -3.83 4.66
N LYS A 128 1.11 -4.77 5.29
CA LYS A 128 1.10 -6.19 4.91
C LYS A 128 0.39 -6.96 6.01
N MET A 129 -0.45 -7.94 5.66
CA MET A 129 -1.11 -8.82 6.62
C MET A 129 -0.08 -9.62 7.41
N VAL A 130 0.24 -9.15 8.61
CA VAL A 130 1.20 -9.79 9.50
C VAL A 130 0.78 -9.61 10.95
N LEU A 131 1.37 -10.42 11.84
CA LEU A 131 1.29 -10.16 13.26
C LEU A 131 1.94 -8.79 13.56
N ASP A 132 1.36 -8.06 14.51
CA ASP A 132 1.88 -6.77 14.94
C ASP A 132 3.33 -6.92 15.45
N ILE A 133 4.25 -6.16 14.87
CA ILE A 133 5.69 -6.23 15.19
C ILE A 133 5.97 -5.87 16.64
N ASP A 134 5.13 -5.05 17.27
CA ASP A 134 5.31 -4.67 18.67
C ASP A 134 5.10 -5.85 19.63
N LEU A 135 4.40 -6.91 19.20
CA LEU A 135 4.31 -8.16 19.97
C LEU A 135 5.64 -8.92 20.02
N LEU A 136 6.58 -8.64 19.12
CA LEU A 136 7.93 -9.21 19.09
C LEU A 136 8.98 -8.31 19.79
N ARG A 137 8.54 -7.20 20.42
CA ARG A 137 9.41 -6.22 21.08
C ARG A 137 9.18 -6.23 22.59
N PRO A 138 10.11 -6.79 23.40
CA PRO A 138 9.96 -6.85 24.85
C PRO A 138 9.77 -5.47 25.50
N GLU A 139 10.44 -4.44 24.99
CA GLU A 139 10.33 -3.05 25.46
C GLU A 139 8.95 -2.40 25.19
N LYS A 140 8.14 -3.01 24.32
CA LYS A 140 6.76 -2.62 24.04
C LYS A 140 5.74 -3.49 24.77
N GLY A 141 6.19 -4.41 25.63
CA GLY A 141 5.36 -5.38 26.33
C GLY A 141 5.05 -6.64 25.52
N GLY A 142 5.76 -6.87 24.42
CA GLY A 142 5.66 -8.09 23.62
C GLY A 142 6.27 -9.31 24.32
N ASP A 143 5.70 -10.49 24.06
CA ASP A 143 6.18 -11.78 24.58
C ASP A 143 6.59 -12.70 23.42
N ILE A 144 7.89 -12.76 23.19
CA ILE A 144 8.49 -13.57 22.11
C ILE A 144 8.27 -15.07 22.39
N ALA A 145 8.33 -15.51 23.65
CA ALA A 145 8.17 -16.92 24.00
C ALA A 145 6.75 -17.41 23.66
N LYS A 146 5.74 -16.56 23.89
CA LYS A 146 4.35 -16.84 23.49
C LYS A 146 4.21 -17.02 21.98
N ILE A 147 4.94 -16.24 21.18
CA ILE A 147 4.90 -16.35 19.71
C ILE A 147 5.63 -17.61 19.23
N ARG A 148 6.76 -17.97 19.86
CA ARG A 148 7.44 -19.26 19.59
C ARG A 148 6.52 -20.45 19.89
N LEU A 149 5.92 -20.47 21.08
CA LEU A 149 4.96 -21.51 21.46
C LEU A 149 3.77 -21.58 20.50
N ASN A 150 3.28 -20.43 20.01
CA ASN A 150 2.22 -20.38 19.02
C ASN A 150 2.63 -21.01 17.67
N GLN A 151 3.88 -20.81 17.24
CA GLN A 151 4.41 -21.45 16.03
C GLN A 151 4.61 -22.96 16.21
N GLU A 152 5.08 -23.39 17.38
CA GLU A 152 5.19 -24.81 17.74
C GLU A 152 3.83 -25.51 17.71
N LYS A 153 2.81 -24.90 18.32
CA LYS A 153 1.42 -25.40 18.27
C LYS A 153 0.85 -25.48 16.85
N ARG A 154 1.44 -24.75 15.89
CA ARG A 154 1.06 -24.76 14.47
C ARG A 154 1.93 -25.72 13.64
N PHE A 155 2.87 -26.44 14.27
CA PHE A 155 3.83 -27.31 13.59
C PHE A 155 4.64 -26.58 12.51
N LYS A 156 4.89 -25.28 12.73
CA LYS A 156 5.66 -24.43 11.81
C LYS A 156 7.04 -24.13 12.36
N ASN A 157 7.92 -23.66 11.48
CA ASN A 157 9.30 -23.32 11.84
C ASN A 157 9.35 -22.17 12.86
N VAL A 158 9.91 -22.46 14.04
CA VAL A 158 10.07 -21.52 15.16
C VAL A 158 11.21 -20.54 14.92
N SER A 159 12.26 -20.93 14.17
CA SER A 159 13.43 -20.07 13.92
C SER A 159 13.11 -18.81 13.11
N LEU A 160 11.96 -18.80 12.43
CA LEU A 160 11.42 -17.61 11.77
C LEU A 160 11.17 -16.49 12.78
N VAL A 161 10.73 -16.80 14.01
CA VAL A 161 10.51 -15.81 15.06
C VAL A 161 11.83 -15.14 15.44
N ASP A 162 12.89 -15.93 15.60
CA ASP A 162 14.23 -15.41 15.92
C ASP A 162 14.79 -14.54 14.80
N THR A 163 14.58 -14.97 13.55
CA THR A 163 14.96 -14.19 12.36
C THR A 163 14.25 -12.83 12.35
N VAL A 164 12.94 -12.78 12.66
CA VAL A 164 12.21 -11.50 12.73
C VAL A 164 12.78 -10.61 13.82
N VAL A 165 13.05 -11.15 15.00
CA VAL A 165 13.59 -10.39 16.14
C VAL A 165 14.97 -9.83 15.80
N GLU A 166 15.87 -10.67 15.28
CA GLU A 166 17.23 -10.27 14.89
C GLU A 166 17.20 -9.15 13.84
N LYS A 167 16.40 -9.33 12.78
CA LYS A 167 16.29 -8.34 11.70
C LYS A 167 15.59 -7.07 12.15
N ASP A 168 14.63 -7.13 13.08
CA ASP A 168 14.03 -5.92 13.65
C ASP A 168 15.02 -5.13 14.52
N VAL A 169 15.84 -5.81 15.32
CA VAL A 169 16.91 -5.16 16.10
C VAL A 169 17.90 -4.47 15.16
N LEU A 170 18.38 -5.17 14.13
CA LEU A 170 19.29 -4.61 13.14
C LEU A 170 18.65 -3.41 12.40
N TRP A 171 17.38 -3.54 11.99
CA TRP A 171 16.67 -2.45 11.31
C TRP A 171 16.56 -1.20 12.20
N ARG A 172 16.28 -1.36 13.50
CA ARG A 172 16.23 -0.23 14.45
C ARG A 172 17.60 0.41 14.64
N GLN A 173 18.67 -0.38 14.70
CA GLN A 173 20.04 0.15 14.77
C GLN A 173 20.41 0.93 13.50
N LEU A 174 20.11 0.39 12.32
CA LEU A 174 20.32 1.07 11.03
C LEU A 174 19.48 2.35 10.93
N ARG A 175 18.28 2.36 11.49
CA ARG A 175 17.44 3.56 11.54
C ARG A 175 18.06 4.65 12.42
N HIS A 176 18.54 4.27 13.60
CA HIS A 176 19.26 5.20 14.48
C HIS A 176 20.55 5.72 13.82
N LYS A 177 21.29 4.86 13.11
CA LYS A 177 22.44 5.28 12.30
C LYS A 177 22.05 6.28 11.21
N ALA A 178 20.95 6.05 10.49
CA ALA A 178 20.45 6.99 9.49
C ALA A 178 20.17 8.37 10.09
N ASP A 179 19.52 8.42 11.26
CA ASP A 179 19.23 9.68 11.96
C ASP A 179 20.52 10.40 12.38
N ASN A 180 21.53 9.66 12.85
CA ASN A 180 22.84 10.22 13.18
C ASN A 180 23.58 10.76 11.96
N TRP A 181 23.59 10.03 10.85
CA TRP A 181 24.19 10.51 9.59
C TRP A 181 23.52 11.79 9.09
N ASN A 182 22.19 11.87 9.17
CA ASN A 182 21.45 13.08 8.82
C ASN A 182 21.81 14.27 9.72
N LYS A 183 21.96 14.04 11.04
CA LYS A 183 22.45 15.07 11.97
C LYS A 183 23.86 15.55 11.60
N LEU A 184 24.78 14.63 11.32
CA LEU A 184 26.16 14.96 10.92
C LEU A 184 26.22 15.73 9.60
N LYS A 185 25.46 15.30 8.58
CA LYS A 185 25.33 16.00 7.30
C LYS A 185 24.85 17.45 7.46
N ASN A 186 23.86 17.65 8.33
CA ASN A 186 23.35 18.98 8.67
C ASN A 186 24.40 19.82 9.42
N LEU A 187 25.16 19.20 10.33
CA LEU A 187 26.25 19.84 11.05
C LEU A 187 27.37 20.29 10.12
N CYS A 188 27.83 19.44 9.18
CA CYS A 188 28.80 19.82 8.16
C CYS A 188 28.32 21.02 7.32
N SER A 189 27.04 21.01 6.92
CA SER A 189 26.44 22.09 6.14
C SER A 189 26.38 23.41 6.93
N LYS A 190 26.11 23.33 8.24
CA LYS A 190 26.11 24.49 9.15
C LYS A 190 27.52 25.07 9.30
N GLU A 191 28.53 24.25 9.59
CA GLU A 191 29.91 24.69 9.78
C GLU A 191 30.50 25.32 8.51
N VAL A 192 30.22 24.73 7.33
CA VAL A 192 30.58 25.36 6.04
C VAL A 192 29.91 26.73 5.91
N GLY A 193 28.63 26.86 6.26
CA GLY A 193 27.92 28.14 6.23
C GLY A 193 28.53 29.20 7.16
N GLU A 194 28.99 28.80 8.36
CA GLU A 194 29.65 29.70 9.31
C GLU A 194 31.04 30.14 8.83
N LYS A 195 31.85 29.21 8.30
CA LYS A 195 33.19 29.51 7.74
C LYS A 195 33.11 30.43 6.52
N MET A 196 32.10 30.22 5.65
CA MET A 196 31.85 31.11 4.51
C MET A 196 31.45 32.53 4.95
N LYS A 197 30.68 32.68 6.04
CA LYS A 197 30.37 34.01 6.62
C LYS A 197 31.62 34.70 7.19
N ARG A 198 32.55 33.94 7.75
CA ARG A 198 33.85 34.41 8.26
C ARG A 198 34.87 34.73 7.17
N LYS A 199 34.54 34.53 5.88
CA LYS A 199 35.45 34.73 4.72
C LYS A 199 36.74 33.91 4.81
N GLU A 200 36.69 32.73 5.43
CA GLU A 200 37.83 31.79 5.45
C GLU A 200 38.18 31.34 4.01
N SER A 201 39.46 31.10 3.73
CA SER A 201 39.94 30.74 2.39
C SER A 201 39.33 29.42 1.91
N VAL A 202 38.76 29.43 0.70
CA VAL A 202 38.12 28.27 0.07
C VAL A 202 39.12 27.42 -0.75
N SER A 203 40.36 27.91 -0.91
CA SER A 203 41.46 27.23 -1.59
C SER A 203 42.37 26.52 -0.59
N GLY A 204 42.60 25.22 -0.78
CA GLY A 204 43.45 24.39 0.08
C GLY A 204 43.38 22.91 -0.30
N GLU A 205 44.19 22.09 0.37
CA GLU A 205 44.24 20.64 0.20
C GLU A 205 42.90 20.01 0.62
N ASP A 206 42.40 19.06 -0.18
CA ASP A 206 41.14 18.35 0.07
C ASP A 206 41.33 17.02 0.80
N SER A 207 42.59 16.68 1.14
CA SER A 207 42.96 15.49 1.88
C SER A 207 42.40 15.55 3.30
N VAL A 208 41.58 14.56 3.65
CA VAL A 208 40.98 14.44 4.98
C VAL A 208 41.90 13.57 5.83
N PRO A 209 42.25 13.98 7.07
CA PRO A 209 43.08 13.17 7.96
C PRO A 209 42.47 11.78 8.20
N GLN A 210 43.32 10.74 8.24
CA GLN A 210 42.86 9.36 8.43
C GLN A 210 42.05 9.16 9.72
N SER A 211 42.41 9.89 10.79
CA SER A 211 41.66 9.88 12.06
C SER A 211 40.19 10.33 11.93
N ILE A 212 39.90 11.23 10.99
CA ILE A 212 38.55 11.71 10.69
C ILE A 212 37.81 10.71 9.78
N LEU A 213 38.53 10.01 8.91
CA LEU A 213 37.97 8.95 8.06
C LEU A 213 37.55 7.73 8.89
N ASP A 214 38.39 7.30 9.83
CA ASP A 214 38.10 6.14 10.69
C ASP A 214 37.00 6.45 11.72
N GLY A 215 36.86 7.73 12.11
CA GLY A 215 35.89 8.23 13.08
C GLY A 215 34.66 8.92 12.48
N LEU A 216 34.31 8.66 11.22
CA LEU A 216 33.21 9.36 10.52
C LEU A 216 31.88 9.36 11.29
N GLU A 217 31.55 8.27 12.00
CA GLU A 217 30.30 8.11 12.78
C GLU A 217 30.27 8.97 14.06
N THR A 218 31.43 9.39 14.58
CA THR A 218 31.56 10.05 15.89
C THR A 218 31.96 11.53 15.80
N LEU A 219 31.95 12.10 14.59
CA LEU A 219 32.37 13.48 14.36
C LEU A 219 31.50 14.50 15.12
N GLY A 220 32.14 15.42 15.83
CA GLY A 220 31.51 16.53 16.52
C GLY A 220 31.78 17.89 15.87
N SER A 221 31.22 18.94 16.48
CA SER A 221 31.52 20.33 16.11
C SER A 221 33.00 20.72 16.31
N PRO A 222 33.72 20.27 17.37
CA PRO A 222 35.13 20.61 17.55
C PRO A 222 36.01 20.13 16.39
N GLU A 223 35.82 18.89 15.95
CA GLU A 223 36.60 18.26 14.88
C GLU A 223 36.29 18.92 13.54
N LEU A 224 35.01 19.23 13.27
CA LEU A 224 34.60 19.93 12.05
C LEU A 224 35.13 21.38 11.98
N LYS A 225 35.26 22.07 13.11
CA LYS A 225 35.81 23.44 13.16
C LYS A 225 37.30 23.48 12.80
N ALA A 226 38.04 22.42 13.15
CA ALA A 226 39.45 22.29 12.83
C ALA A 226 39.71 22.03 11.33
N LEU A 227 38.71 21.57 10.58
CA LEU A 227 38.82 21.29 9.15
C LEU A 227 38.60 22.54 8.27
N THR A 228 39.18 22.51 7.08
CA THR A 228 38.97 23.52 6.04
C THR A 228 37.67 23.27 5.27
N VAL A 229 37.18 24.28 4.54
CA VAL A 229 35.94 24.15 3.74
C VAL A 229 36.03 23.01 2.69
N PRO A 230 37.13 22.84 1.93
CA PRO A 230 37.30 21.69 1.03
C PRO A 230 37.23 20.33 1.75
N GLN A 231 37.89 20.20 2.90
CA GLN A 231 37.87 18.97 3.70
C GLN A 231 36.46 18.64 4.22
N ILE A 232 35.71 19.63 4.73
CA ILE A 232 34.34 19.41 5.20
C ILE A 232 33.41 19.00 4.04
N LYS A 233 33.61 19.57 2.83
CA LYS A 233 32.88 19.15 1.63
C LYS A 233 33.20 17.70 1.26
N LYS A 234 34.48 17.29 1.37
CA LYS A 234 34.89 15.90 1.15
C LYS A 234 34.27 14.95 2.18
N VAL A 235 34.33 15.30 3.47
CA VAL A 235 33.67 14.55 4.56
C VAL A 235 32.17 14.41 4.30
N ARG A 236 31.50 15.49 3.88
CA ARG A 236 30.07 15.44 3.53
C ARG A 236 29.79 14.47 2.38
N SER A 237 30.62 14.44 1.35
CA SER A 237 30.48 13.46 0.26
C SER A 237 30.57 12.03 0.78
N LEU A 238 31.51 11.75 1.69
CA LEU A 238 31.66 10.43 2.31
C LEU A 238 30.45 10.07 3.21
N ILE A 239 29.87 11.06 3.90
CA ILE A 239 28.63 10.88 4.66
C ILE A 239 27.47 10.58 3.70
N ASP A 240 27.37 11.26 2.56
CA ASP A 240 26.34 10.99 1.55
C ASP A 240 26.46 9.54 1.02
N ASP A 241 27.67 9.05 0.78
CA ASP A 241 27.94 7.65 0.41
C ASP A 241 27.61 6.67 1.55
N ALA A 242 27.87 7.03 2.81
CA ALA A 242 27.50 6.24 3.98
C ALA A 242 25.98 6.15 4.17
N ILE A 243 25.25 7.26 3.95
CA ILE A 243 23.78 7.30 3.96
C ILE A 243 23.24 6.36 2.90
N ALA A 244 23.73 6.44 1.66
CA ALA A 244 23.28 5.59 0.56
C ALA A 244 23.49 4.09 0.87
N ARG A 245 24.64 3.72 1.44
CA ARG A 245 24.92 2.35 1.88
C ARG A 245 23.99 1.91 3.02
N ASN A 246 23.76 2.78 4.01
CA ASN A 246 22.88 2.49 5.13
C ASN A 246 21.41 2.32 4.68
N ASP A 247 20.93 3.14 3.74
CA ASP A 247 19.58 3.04 3.18
C ASP A 247 19.38 1.73 2.40
N ALA A 248 20.39 1.28 1.67
CA ALA A 248 20.37 -0.03 1.01
C ALA A 248 20.27 -1.17 2.04
N SER A 249 21.10 -1.14 3.09
CA SER A 249 21.06 -2.12 4.18
C SER A 249 19.74 -2.10 4.95
N LEU A 250 19.17 -0.91 5.19
CA LEU A 250 17.89 -0.74 5.86
C LEU A 250 16.77 -1.37 5.04
N SER A 251 16.74 -1.07 3.73
CA SER A 251 15.75 -1.63 2.80
C SER A 251 15.85 -3.15 2.70
N GLN A 252 17.07 -3.70 2.66
CA GLN A 252 17.29 -5.15 2.62
C GLN A 252 16.86 -5.82 3.92
N THR A 253 17.25 -5.27 5.07
CA THR A 253 16.88 -5.80 6.40
C THR A 253 15.36 -5.78 6.60
N GLU A 254 14.70 -4.71 6.15
CA GLU A 254 13.24 -4.62 6.20
C GLU A 254 12.56 -5.68 5.34
N ARG A 255 13.09 -5.96 4.13
CA ARG A 255 12.56 -7.03 3.27
C ARG A 255 12.70 -8.39 3.94
N GLU A 256 13.88 -8.70 4.49
CA GLU A 256 14.15 -9.96 5.20
C GLU A 256 13.23 -10.13 6.42
N ARG A 257 13.14 -9.10 7.27
CA ARG A 257 12.22 -9.08 8.43
C ARG A 257 10.79 -9.34 7.99
N ASN A 258 10.30 -8.58 7.02
CA ASN A 258 8.91 -8.67 6.57
C ASN A 258 8.62 -10.00 5.85
N SER A 259 9.60 -10.60 5.18
CA SER A 259 9.45 -11.92 4.56
C SER A 259 9.29 -13.01 5.61
N ALA A 260 10.12 -13.00 6.66
CA ALA A 260 9.99 -13.96 7.76
C ALA A 260 8.69 -13.75 8.54
N LEU A 261 8.32 -12.49 8.79
CA LEU A 261 7.12 -12.14 9.56
C LEU A 261 5.81 -12.55 8.86
N ARG A 262 5.77 -12.58 7.52
CA ARG A 262 4.59 -13.10 6.77
C ARG A 262 4.27 -14.56 7.05
N GLU A 263 5.28 -15.36 7.38
CA GLU A 263 5.13 -16.79 7.63
C GLU A 263 4.82 -17.10 9.12
N VAL A 264 4.86 -16.08 9.98
CA VAL A 264 4.45 -16.20 11.39
C VAL A 264 2.94 -16.10 11.49
N GLY A 265 2.30 -17.18 11.95
CA GLY A 265 0.85 -17.28 12.04
C GLY A 265 0.27 -16.42 13.17
N ASN A 266 -1.01 -16.06 13.03
CA ASN A 266 -1.77 -15.38 14.08
C ASN A 266 -1.83 -16.22 15.38
N HIS A 267 -2.17 -15.59 16.51
CA HIS A 267 -2.39 -16.32 17.77
C HIS A 267 -3.54 -17.32 17.63
N LEU A 268 -3.29 -18.56 18.04
CA LEU A 268 -4.32 -19.57 18.23
C LEU A 268 -5.19 -19.20 19.42
N HIS A 269 -6.50 -19.40 19.29
CA HIS A 269 -7.41 -19.32 20.43
C HIS A 269 -7.20 -20.54 21.33
N GLU A 270 -7.41 -20.39 22.64
CA GLU A 270 -7.16 -21.45 23.63
C GLU A 270 -8.01 -22.70 23.40
N SER A 271 -9.16 -22.55 22.74
CA SER A 271 -10.06 -23.65 22.41
C SER A 271 -9.65 -24.47 21.18
N VAL A 272 -8.61 -24.06 20.43
CA VAL A 272 -8.17 -24.75 19.22
C VAL A 272 -7.43 -26.03 19.60
N PRO A 273 -7.87 -27.22 19.14
CA PRO A 273 -7.12 -28.46 19.32
C PRO A 273 -5.73 -28.34 18.70
N VAL A 274 -4.70 -28.78 19.42
CA VAL A 274 -3.32 -28.77 18.95
C VAL A 274 -2.99 -30.16 18.41
N SER A 275 -3.10 -30.32 17.10
CA SER A 275 -2.72 -31.53 16.36
C SER A 275 -2.26 -31.15 14.95
N ASN A 276 -1.40 -31.98 14.37
CA ASN A 276 -1.00 -31.89 12.96
C ASN A 276 -1.81 -32.83 12.07
N ASP A 277 -2.80 -33.52 12.65
CA ASP A 277 -3.68 -34.48 11.98
C ASP A 277 -5.12 -33.98 12.01
N GLU A 278 -5.78 -33.94 10.84
CA GLU A 278 -7.18 -33.52 10.72
C GLU A 278 -8.15 -34.56 11.28
N ASP A 279 -7.74 -35.82 11.45
CA ASP A 279 -8.57 -36.86 12.06
C ASP A 279 -8.80 -36.59 13.58
N GLU A 280 -7.94 -35.77 14.19
CA GLU A 280 -8.05 -35.30 15.59
C GLU A 280 -8.98 -34.07 15.75
N ASN A 281 -9.69 -33.68 14.69
CA ASN A 281 -10.64 -32.57 14.76
C ASN A 281 -11.78 -32.87 15.74
N ARG A 282 -11.96 -32.00 16.74
CA ARG A 282 -13.07 -32.09 17.69
C ARG A 282 -14.41 -31.84 17.00
N VAL A 283 -15.35 -32.78 17.12
CA VAL A 283 -16.73 -32.60 16.67
C VAL A 283 -17.49 -31.71 17.65
N GLU A 284 -17.77 -30.47 17.28
CA GLU A 284 -18.50 -29.51 18.13
C GLU A 284 -19.99 -29.83 18.25
N ARG A 285 -20.61 -30.23 17.14
CA ARG A 285 -22.04 -30.57 17.07
C ARG A 285 -22.37 -31.38 15.83
N THR A 286 -23.40 -32.21 15.92
CA THR A 286 -24.05 -32.87 14.79
C THR A 286 -25.50 -32.37 14.70
N PHE A 287 -26.11 -32.45 13.51
CA PHE A 287 -27.49 -32.02 13.30
C PHE A 287 -28.16 -32.86 12.22
N GLY A 288 -29.37 -33.35 12.50
CA GLY A 288 -30.07 -34.31 11.64
C GLY A 288 -29.53 -35.74 11.77
N ASP A 289 -29.93 -36.61 10.84
CA ASP A 289 -29.44 -37.99 10.74
C ASP A 289 -28.24 -38.06 9.78
N CYS A 290 -27.05 -38.26 10.35
CA CYS A 290 -25.79 -38.37 9.60
C CYS A 290 -25.44 -39.82 9.20
N THR A 291 -26.31 -40.80 9.52
CA THR A 291 -26.07 -42.22 9.26
C THR A 291 -26.83 -42.73 8.03
N GLN A 292 -27.89 -42.02 7.63
CA GLN A 292 -28.70 -42.39 6.49
C GLN A 292 -27.90 -42.32 5.17
N LYS A 293 -27.82 -43.46 4.47
CA LYS A 293 -27.27 -43.54 3.12
C LYS A 293 -28.39 -43.52 2.08
N LYS A 294 -28.14 -42.87 0.94
CA LYS A 294 -29.02 -42.88 -0.24
C LYS A 294 -28.38 -43.67 -1.37
N THR A 295 -29.17 -44.07 -2.35
CA THR A 295 -28.76 -45.00 -3.42
C THR A 295 -27.70 -44.42 -4.36
N TYR A 296 -27.89 -43.19 -4.82
CA TYR A 296 -27.05 -42.58 -5.85
C TYR A 296 -26.12 -41.50 -5.29
N SER A 297 -24.93 -41.40 -5.86
CA SER A 297 -23.99 -40.31 -5.58
C SER A 297 -24.45 -39.03 -6.26
N HIS A 298 -23.97 -37.87 -5.79
CA HIS A 298 -24.19 -36.58 -6.44
C HIS A 298 -23.73 -36.58 -7.91
N VAL A 299 -22.71 -37.37 -8.24
CA VAL A 299 -22.20 -37.52 -9.61
C VAL A 299 -23.27 -38.10 -10.52
N ASP A 300 -23.95 -39.18 -10.12
CA ASP A 300 -24.95 -39.81 -10.98
C ASP A 300 -26.24 -38.98 -11.00
N LEU A 301 -26.63 -38.43 -9.85
CA LEU A 301 -27.83 -37.61 -9.72
C LEU A 301 -27.82 -36.39 -10.65
N ILE A 302 -26.69 -35.69 -10.78
CA ILE A 302 -26.62 -34.51 -11.63
C ILE A 302 -26.67 -34.86 -13.13
N HIS A 303 -26.22 -36.05 -13.54
CA HIS A 303 -26.36 -36.53 -14.92
C HIS A 303 -27.78 -37.03 -15.20
N MET A 304 -28.45 -37.66 -14.22
CA MET A 304 -29.83 -38.13 -14.38
C MET A 304 -30.83 -37.00 -14.67
N ILE A 305 -30.54 -35.78 -14.20
CA ILE A 305 -31.36 -34.59 -14.46
C ILE A 305 -30.88 -33.78 -15.66
N ASP A 306 -29.93 -34.31 -16.44
CA ASP A 306 -29.26 -33.59 -17.54
C ASP A 306 -28.72 -32.21 -17.10
N GLY A 307 -28.15 -32.18 -15.88
CA GLY A 307 -27.76 -30.94 -15.20
C GLY A 307 -26.32 -30.51 -15.44
N VAL A 308 -25.48 -31.38 -15.99
CA VAL A 308 -24.06 -31.08 -16.24
C VAL A 308 -23.54 -31.79 -17.49
N ASP A 309 -22.71 -31.09 -18.26
CA ASP A 309 -21.91 -31.65 -19.36
C ASP A 309 -20.42 -31.42 -19.05
N ALA A 310 -19.82 -32.40 -18.37
CA ALA A 310 -18.42 -32.35 -17.96
C ALA A 310 -17.45 -32.71 -19.10
N GLU A 311 -17.90 -33.47 -20.10
CA GLU A 311 -17.07 -33.86 -21.24
C GLU A 311 -16.80 -32.64 -22.13
N ARG A 312 -17.87 -31.93 -22.55
CA ARG A 312 -17.71 -30.70 -23.32
C ARG A 312 -17.08 -29.59 -22.48
N GLY A 313 -17.37 -29.54 -21.19
CA GLY A 313 -16.70 -28.63 -20.28
C GLY A 313 -15.18 -28.85 -20.25
N SER A 314 -14.75 -30.11 -20.12
CA SER A 314 -13.33 -30.46 -20.11
C SER A 314 -12.64 -30.19 -21.45
N ALA A 315 -13.33 -30.41 -22.57
CA ALA A 315 -12.83 -30.09 -23.89
C ALA A 315 -12.59 -28.58 -24.09
N VAL A 316 -13.39 -27.73 -23.44
CA VAL A 316 -13.32 -26.26 -23.61
C VAL A 316 -12.34 -25.60 -22.63
N SER A 317 -12.40 -25.95 -21.34
CA SER A 317 -11.62 -25.25 -20.29
C SER A 317 -10.51 -26.09 -19.66
N GLY A 318 -10.26 -27.31 -20.16
CA GLY A 318 -9.34 -28.26 -19.55
C GLY A 318 -9.97 -29.05 -18.40
N GLY A 319 -9.16 -29.87 -17.71
CA GLY A 319 -9.63 -30.76 -16.64
C GLY A 319 -10.48 -30.05 -15.59
N ARG A 320 -11.48 -30.75 -15.05
CA ARG A 320 -12.51 -30.21 -14.12
C ARG A 320 -13.42 -29.11 -14.72
N GLY A 321 -13.32 -28.85 -16.02
CA GLY A 321 -14.26 -28.03 -16.77
C GLY A 321 -15.65 -28.65 -16.83
N TYR A 322 -16.68 -27.83 -16.74
CA TYR A 322 -18.08 -28.27 -16.83
C TYR A 322 -18.98 -27.19 -17.42
N TYR A 323 -20.04 -27.61 -18.10
CA TYR A 323 -21.22 -26.77 -18.34
C TYR A 323 -22.32 -27.17 -17.36
N LEU A 324 -22.90 -26.20 -16.66
CA LEU A 324 -24.13 -26.41 -15.89
C LEU A 324 -25.34 -26.17 -16.79
N MET A 325 -26.34 -27.03 -16.72
CA MET A 325 -27.47 -27.03 -17.66
C MET A 325 -28.82 -27.22 -16.97
N GLY A 326 -29.88 -26.83 -17.68
CA GLY A 326 -31.26 -27.18 -17.37
C GLY A 326 -31.67 -26.89 -15.91
N PRO A 327 -32.28 -27.87 -15.21
CA PRO A 327 -32.74 -27.70 -13.83
C PRO A 327 -31.64 -27.29 -12.85
N ALA A 328 -30.38 -27.67 -13.09
CA ALA A 328 -29.27 -27.38 -12.18
C ALA A 328 -28.92 -25.88 -12.15
N VAL A 329 -29.03 -25.19 -13.29
CA VAL A 329 -28.85 -23.73 -13.37
C VAL A 329 -29.90 -23.01 -12.53
N PHE A 330 -31.17 -23.43 -12.62
CA PHE A 330 -32.24 -22.85 -11.79
C PHE A 330 -32.01 -23.10 -10.31
N LEU A 331 -31.51 -24.29 -9.94
CA LEU A 331 -31.18 -24.63 -8.56
C LEU A 331 -30.04 -23.75 -8.02
N GLU A 332 -28.99 -23.52 -8.81
CA GLU A 332 -27.88 -22.62 -8.44
C GLU A 332 -28.41 -21.21 -8.14
N HIS A 333 -29.18 -20.63 -9.07
CA HIS A 333 -29.76 -19.30 -8.87
C HIS A 333 -30.72 -19.23 -7.68
N ALA A 334 -31.50 -20.29 -7.44
CA ALA A 334 -32.37 -20.39 -6.27
C ALA A 334 -31.56 -20.38 -4.96
N LEU A 335 -30.45 -21.13 -4.90
CA LEU A 335 -29.56 -21.16 -3.74
C LEU A 335 -28.88 -19.81 -3.49
N ILE A 336 -28.41 -19.14 -4.54
CA ILE A 336 -27.83 -17.79 -4.46
C ILE A 336 -28.86 -16.82 -3.88
N GLN A 337 -30.07 -16.77 -4.45
CA GLN A 337 -31.13 -15.86 -4.01
C GLN A 337 -31.60 -16.16 -2.58
N PHE A 338 -31.78 -17.43 -2.25
CA PHE A 338 -32.12 -17.85 -0.89
C PHE A 338 -31.07 -17.40 0.11
N SER A 339 -29.79 -17.64 -0.18
CA SER A 339 -28.67 -17.29 0.70
C SER A 339 -28.57 -15.78 0.92
N LEU A 340 -28.66 -14.99 -0.15
CA LEU A 340 -28.63 -13.53 -0.06
C LEU A 340 -29.81 -12.98 0.74
N ARG A 341 -31.04 -13.41 0.47
CA ARG A 341 -32.22 -12.97 1.21
C ARG A 341 -32.16 -13.35 2.68
N LYS A 342 -31.66 -14.54 2.99
CA LYS A 342 -31.48 -15.03 4.37
C LYS A 342 -30.43 -14.24 5.15
N LEU A 343 -29.37 -13.77 4.48
CA LEU A 343 -28.36 -12.91 5.11
C LEU A 343 -28.84 -11.46 5.22
N PHE A 344 -29.55 -10.96 4.21
CA PHE A 344 -30.14 -9.63 4.22
C PHE A 344 -31.13 -9.44 5.37
N SER A 345 -31.99 -10.43 5.64
CA SER A 345 -32.89 -10.40 6.80
C SER A 345 -32.18 -10.43 8.16
N LYS A 346 -30.89 -10.80 8.19
CA LYS A 346 -30.01 -10.73 9.36
C LYS A 346 -29.16 -9.45 9.42
N GLY A 347 -29.44 -8.48 8.55
CA GLY A 347 -28.74 -7.19 8.50
C GLY A 347 -27.39 -7.23 7.80
N TYR A 348 -27.10 -8.27 7.00
CA TYR A 348 -25.93 -8.26 6.12
C TYR A 348 -26.24 -7.50 4.84
N LYS A 349 -25.31 -6.63 4.42
CA LYS A 349 -25.40 -5.90 3.15
C LYS A 349 -24.87 -6.78 2.00
N PRO A 350 -25.69 -7.09 0.97
CA PRO A 350 -25.21 -7.79 -0.21
C PRO A 350 -24.12 -6.97 -0.91
N LEU A 351 -23.04 -7.63 -1.30
CA LEU A 351 -21.91 -6.99 -1.95
C LEU A 351 -21.41 -7.88 -3.10
N TYR A 352 -21.53 -7.39 -4.32
CA TYR A 352 -20.92 -8.01 -5.49
C TYR A 352 -19.52 -7.43 -5.69
N THR A 353 -18.53 -8.27 -5.92
CA THR A 353 -17.11 -7.87 -5.91
C THR A 353 -16.48 -8.00 -7.29
N PRO A 354 -15.43 -7.21 -7.61
CA PRO A 354 -14.56 -7.50 -8.75
C PRO A 354 -13.96 -8.90 -8.66
N PHE A 355 -13.83 -9.59 -9.78
CA PHE A 355 -13.31 -10.97 -9.84
C PHE A 355 -11.80 -11.03 -10.05
N PHE A 356 -11.16 -9.89 -10.28
CA PHE A 356 -9.72 -9.76 -10.40
C PHE A 356 -9.22 -8.65 -9.49
N MET A 357 -8.02 -8.82 -8.95
CA MET A 357 -7.35 -7.83 -8.10
C MET A 357 -5.95 -7.56 -8.64
N LYS A 358 -5.47 -6.33 -8.49
CA LYS A 358 -4.07 -5.97 -8.78
C LYS A 358 -3.14 -6.81 -7.90
N LYS A 359 -1.98 -7.20 -8.43
CA LYS A 359 -0.97 -8.00 -7.71
C LYS A 359 -0.62 -7.42 -6.34
N GLU A 360 -0.37 -6.12 -6.28
CA GLU A 360 0.01 -5.43 -5.05
C GLU A 360 -1.06 -5.53 -3.95
N VAL A 361 -2.34 -5.43 -4.33
CA VAL A 361 -3.47 -5.54 -3.39
C VAL A 361 -3.73 -6.99 -3.00
N MET A 362 -3.61 -7.93 -3.95
CA MET A 362 -3.77 -9.36 -3.67
C MET A 362 -2.71 -9.85 -2.66
N GLN A 363 -1.47 -9.35 -2.75
CA GLN A 363 -0.40 -9.69 -1.82
C GLN A 363 -0.63 -9.24 -0.38
N GLU A 364 -1.58 -8.33 -0.17
CA GLU A 364 -1.97 -7.88 1.16
C GLU A 364 -3.02 -8.79 1.79
N VAL A 365 -3.79 -9.54 0.99
CA VAL A 365 -4.93 -10.37 1.45
C VAL A 365 -4.75 -11.88 1.24
N ALA A 366 -3.69 -12.29 0.53
CA ALA A 366 -3.36 -13.69 0.26
C ALA A 366 -1.94 -14.04 0.74
N GLN A 367 -1.76 -15.29 1.15
CA GLN A 367 -0.44 -15.84 1.49
C GLN A 367 0.38 -16.16 0.23
N LEU A 368 1.71 -16.19 0.35
CA LEU A 368 2.61 -16.43 -0.79
C LEU A 368 2.35 -17.79 -1.45
N SER A 369 2.15 -18.86 -0.66
CA SER A 369 1.84 -20.19 -1.19
C SER A 369 0.55 -20.22 -2.04
N GLN A 370 -0.42 -19.35 -1.73
CA GLN A 370 -1.67 -19.28 -2.51
C GLN A 370 -1.45 -18.74 -3.92
N PHE A 371 -0.39 -17.94 -4.16
CA PHE A 371 -0.07 -17.46 -5.50
C PHE A 371 0.33 -18.59 -6.45
N ASP A 372 1.05 -19.58 -5.94
CA ASP A 372 1.56 -20.70 -6.74
C ASP A 372 0.53 -21.83 -6.85
N ASP A 373 -0.25 -22.08 -5.79
CA ASP A 373 -1.12 -23.26 -5.71
C ASP A 373 -2.61 -22.98 -6.01
N GLU A 374 -3.09 -21.74 -5.78
CA GLU A 374 -4.53 -21.43 -5.76
C GLU A 374 -4.94 -20.38 -6.81
N LEU A 375 -4.13 -19.34 -7.07
CA LEU A 375 -4.55 -18.15 -7.82
C LEU A 375 -4.20 -18.18 -9.31
N TYR A 376 -5.20 -18.01 -10.18
CA TYR A 376 -4.98 -17.76 -11.60
C TYR A 376 -4.46 -16.33 -11.85
N LYS A 377 -3.37 -16.23 -12.63
CA LYS A 377 -2.82 -14.96 -13.11
C LYS A 377 -3.54 -14.50 -14.37
N VAL A 378 -3.91 -13.22 -14.41
CA VAL A 378 -4.49 -12.52 -15.56
C VAL A 378 -3.51 -11.47 -16.04
N ILE A 379 -3.19 -11.48 -17.33
CA ILE A 379 -2.30 -10.50 -17.95
C ILE A 379 -3.14 -9.62 -18.88
N GLY A 380 -3.25 -8.34 -18.53
CA GLY A 380 -3.93 -7.33 -19.32
C GLY A 380 -2.96 -6.34 -19.95
N LYS A 381 -3.45 -5.51 -20.87
CA LYS A 381 -2.74 -4.28 -21.28
C LYS A 381 -2.98 -3.23 -20.19
N GLY A 382 -1.92 -2.63 -19.65
CA GLY A 382 -2.00 -1.68 -18.54
C GLY A 382 -2.54 -0.30 -18.92
N SER A 383 -2.62 -0.01 -20.21
CA SER A 383 -3.24 1.21 -20.73
C SER A 383 -4.14 0.90 -21.92
N GLU A 384 -5.31 1.51 -21.95
CA GLU A 384 -6.23 1.47 -23.11
C GLU A 384 -5.76 2.39 -24.24
N LYS A 385 -4.77 3.26 -23.99
CA LYS A 385 -4.18 4.17 -24.98
C LYS A 385 -3.05 3.44 -25.72
N GLY A 386 -3.18 3.36 -27.05
CA GLY A 386 -2.52 2.39 -27.93
C GLY A 386 -1.00 2.45 -28.10
N GLU A 387 -0.24 3.09 -27.22
CA GLU A 387 1.21 3.27 -27.39
C GLU A 387 2.08 2.63 -26.30
N GLU A 388 1.50 2.21 -25.15
CA GLU A 388 2.27 1.61 -24.06
C GLU A 388 2.10 0.09 -23.98
N LYS A 389 3.21 -0.64 -24.19
CA LYS A 389 3.31 -2.11 -24.04
C LYS A 389 3.52 -2.53 -22.58
N GLU A 390 3.02 -1.78 -21.60
CA GLU A 390 3.08 -2.26 -20.23
C GLU A 390 1.99 -3.32 -20.00
N THR A 391 2.42 -4.52 -19.64
CA THR A 391 1.53 -5.61 -19.24
C THR A 391 1.20 -5.47 -17.76
N GLU A 392 -0.09 -5.40 -17.44
CA GLU A 392 -0.56 -5.35 -16.05
C GLU A 392 -0.89 -6.75 -15.55
N GLU A 393 -0.29 -7.12 -14.41
CA GLU A 393 -0.55 -8.38 -13.73
C GLU A 393 -1.69 -8.23 -12.71
N LYS A 394 -2.75 -9.00 -12.92
CA LYS A 394 -3.87 -9.16 -12.00
C LYS A 394 -4.03 -10.64 -11.63
N TYR A 395 -4.80 -10.92 -10.59
CA TYR A 395 -5.11 -12.28 -10.15
C TYR A 395 -6.61 -12.44 -9.99
N LEU A 396 -7.15 -13.57 -10.47
CA LEU A 396 -8.54 -13.93 -10.18
C LEU A 396 -8.70 -14.26 -8.70
N ILE A 397 -9.86 -13.93 -8.15
CA ILE A 397 -10.15 -14.18 -6.73
C ILE A 397 -10.44 -15.67 -6.50
N ALA A 398 -9.85 -16.24 -5.44
CA ALA A 398 -10.22 -17.56 -4.93
C ALA A 398 -11.45 -17.50 -4.01
N THR A 399 -11.83 -16.28 -3.60
CA THR A 399 -12.97 -16.00 -2.74
C THR A 399 -13.29 -14.50 -2.70
N SER A 400 -14.57 -14.12 -2.60
CA SER A 400 -15.01 -12.75 -2.29
C SER A 400 -14.45 -12.17 -0.99
N GLU A 401 -13.88 -12.97 -0.08
CA GLU A 401 -13.16 -12.44 1.09
C GLU A 401 -11.99 -11.54 0.71
N GLN A 402 -11.23 -11.88 -0.33
CA GLN A 402 -10.05 -11.14 -0.76
C GLN A 402 -10.40 -9.69 -1.16
N PRO A 403 -11.34 -9.45 -2.10
CA PRO A 403 -11.74 -8.09 -2.45
C PRO A 403 -12.53 -7.39 -1.34
N ILE A 404 -13.27 -8.12 -0.50
CA ILE A 404 -13.96 -7.51 0.65
C ILE A 404 -12.93 -7.02 1.68
N ALA A 405 -11.91 -7.81 2.01
CA ALA A 405 -10.84 -7.42 2.92
C ALA A 405 -10.14 -6.14 2.43
N ALA A 406 -9.86 -6.05 1.13
CA ALA A 406 -9.28 -4.87 0.49
C ALA A 406 -10.27 -3.71 0.30
N PHE A 407 -11.58 -3.93 0.44
CA PHE A 407 -12.60 -2.89 0.23
C PHE A 407 -12.47 -1.72 1.22
N HIS A 408 -12.00 -2.01 2.44
CA HIS A 408 -11.74 -1.04 3.50
C HIS A 408 -10.24 -0.72 3.65
N ARG A 409 -9.45 -0.93 2.60
CA ARG A 409 -8.01 -0.58 2.58
C ARG A 409 -7.83 0.92 2.77
N ASP A 410 -6.86 1.29 3.60
CA ASP A 410 -6.52 2.68 3.93
C ASP A 410 -7.70 3.50 4.52
N GLU A 411 -8.69 2.83 5.11
CA GLU A 411 -9.85 3.45 5.75
C GLU A 411 -9.77 3.41 7.28
N TRP A 412 -10.15 4.52 7.91
CA TRP A 412 -10.38 4.59 9.35
C TRP A 412 -11.87 4.37 9.63
N ILE A 413 -12.22 3.20 10.14
CA ILE A 413 -13.60 2.84 10.47
C ILE A 413 -13.94 3.34 11.88
N PRO A 414 -14.92 4.25 12.05
CA PRO A 414 -15.32 4.73 13.38
C PRO A 414 -16.02 3.63 14.18
N GLU A 415 -15.86 3.64 15.51
CA GLU A 415 -16.43 2.58 16.37
C GLU A 415 -17.96 2.45 16.22
N GLY A 416 -18.65 3.58 16.08
CA GLY A 416 -20.11 3.63 15.93
C GLY A 416 -20.66 3.07 14.62
N SER A 417 -19.82 2.77 13.62
CA SER A 417 -20.27 2.08 12.40
C SER A 417 -20.11 0.56 12.48
N LEU A 418 -19.46 0.04 13.52
CA LEU A 418 -19.29 -1.39 13.75
C LEU A 418 -20.49 -1.96 14.52
N PRO A 419 -20.91 -3.22 14.26
CA PRO A 419 -20.33 -4.13 13.27
C PRO A 419 -20.79 -3.86 11.83
N ILE A 420 -19.87 -3.94 10.87
CA ILE A 420 -20.18 -3.90 9.43
C ILE A 420 -20.29 -5.34 8.92
N ARG A 421 -21.41 -5.65 8.26
CA ARG A 421 -21.76 -7.01 7.82
C ARG A 421 -21.96 -7.05 6.30
N TYR A 422 -21.19 -7.89 5.59
CA TYR A 422 -21.34 -8.11 4.15
C TYR A 422 -21.71 -9.55 3.80
N ALA A 423 -22.63 -9.68 2.85
CA ALA A 423 -22.92 -10.93 2.15
C ALA A 423 -22.30 -10.83 0.75
N GLY A 424 -21.05 -11.28 0.63
CA GLY A 424 -20.26 -11.25 -0.59
C GLY A 424 -20.70 -12.30 -1.61
N LEU A 425 -21.19 -11.90 -2.77
CA LEU A 425 -21.47 -12.79 -3.90
C LEU A 425 -20.35 -12.67 -4.94
N SER A 426 -19.72 -13.80 -5.29
CA SER A 426 -18.79 -13.85 -6.42
C SER A 426 -18.62 -15.27 -6.97
N THR A 427 -18.23 -15.32 -8.24
CA THR A 427 -17.54 -16.48 -8.80
C THR A 427 -16.16 -16.57 -8.17
N CYS A 428 -15.73 -17.79 -7.85
CA CYS A 428 -14.44 -18.09 -7.24
C CYS A 428 -13.62 -18.96 -8.21
N PHE A 429 -12.33 -18.66 -8.35
CA PHE A 429 -11.42 -19.35 -9.24
C PHE A 429 -10.25 -19.97 -8.46
N ARG A 430 -10.05 -21.29 -8.58
CA ARG A 430 -9.00 -22.02 -7.86
C ARG A 430 -8.25 -23.00 -8.74
N GLN A 431 -6.92 -22.95 -8.75
CA GLN A 431 -6.11 -23.86 -9.58
C GLN A 431 -6.07 -25.30 -9.04
N GLU A 432 -6.32 -25.51 -7.73
CA GLU A 432 -6.40 -26.84 -7.11
C GLU A 432 -5.16 -27.73 -7.31
N VAL A 433 -3.97 -27.13 -7.48
CA VAL A 433 -2.72 -27.81 -7.88
C VAL A 433 -2.32 -28.91 -6.87
N GLY A 434 -2.52 -28.68 -5.57
CA GLY A 434 -2.18 -29.63 -4.50
C GLY A 434 -3.12 -30.84 -4.34
N SER A 435 -4.17 -30.97 -5.16
CA SER A 435 -5.22 -31.99 -4.98
C SER A 435 -5.38 -32.93 -6.19
N HIS A 436 -4.30 -33.12 -6.95
CA HIS A 436 -4.32 -33.93 -8.17
C HIS A 436 -4.92 -35.33 -7.90
N GLY A 437 -5.92 -35.71 -8.69
CA GLY A 437 -6.59 -37.01 -8.58
C GLY A 437 -7.67 -37.14 -7.49
N ARG A 438 -7.86 -36.12 -6.63
CA ARG A 438 -8.91 -36.12 -5.60
C ARG A 438 -10.19 -35.49 -6.14
N ASP A 439 -11.35 -36.10 -5.87
CA ASP A 439 -12.69 -35.58 -6.23
C ASP A 439 -12.79 -35.12 -7.70
N THR A 440 -12.37 -35.97 -8.65
CA THR A 440 -12.24 -35.60 -10.07
C THR A 440 -13.55 -35.67 -10.86
N ARG A 441 -14.61 -36.27 -10.29
CA ARG A 441 -15.91 -36.44 -10.95
C ARG A 441 -16.96 -35.48 -10.36
N GLY A 442 -17.90 -35.07 -11.20
CA GLY A 442 -18.97 -34.15 -10.81
C GLY A 442 -18.46 -32.71 -10.61
N ILE A 443 -19.18 -31.92 -9.82
CA ILE A 443 -18.93 -30.49 -9.59
C ILE A 443 -18.53 -30.17 -8.14
N PHE A 444 -18.09 -31.18 -7.38
CA PHE A 444 -17.72 -31.00 -5.97
C PHE A 444 -16.39 -30.23 -5.79
N ARG A 445 -15.40 -30.51 -6.64
CA ARG A 445 -14.10 -29.82 -6.66
C ARG A 445 -13.76 -29.41 -8.09
N VAL A 446 -13.92 -28.12 -8.38
CA VAL A 446 -13.82 -27.52 -9.72
C VAL A 446 -13.06 -26.22 -9.67
N HIS A 447 -12.56 -25.76 -10.82
CA HIS A 447 -11.78 -24.53 -10.92
C HIS A 447 -12.61 -23.26 -10.82
N GLN A 448 -13.92 -23.34 -11.09
CA GLN A 448 -14.85 -22.22 -11.09
C GLN A 448 -16.12 -22.61 -10.34
N PHE A 449 -16.55 -21.80 -9.37
CA PHE A 449 -17.81 -22.02 -8.65
C PHE A 449 -18.36 -20.72 -8.03
N GLU A 450 -19.67 -20.64 -7.83
CA GLU A 450 -20.30 -19.51 -7.13
C GLU A 450 -20.26 -19.67 -5.61
N LYS A 451 -20.09 -18.55 -4.90
CA LYS A 451 -20.11 -18.57 -3.43
C LYS A 451 -20.70 -17.29 -2.84
N VAL A 452 -21.66 -17.46 -1.94
CA VAL A 452 -22.12 -16.41 -1.02
C VAL A 452 -21.32 -16.52 0.28
N ARG A 453 -20.49 -15.52 0.58
CA ARG A 453 -19.60 -15.48 1.76
C ARG A 453 -20.05 -14.42 2.77
N LEU A 454 -19.96 -14.74 4.05
CA LEU A 454 -20.14 -13.78 5.13
C LEU A 454 -18.80 -13.11 5.43
N ALA A 455 -18.80 -11.78 5.53
CA ALA A 455 -17.67 -11.01 6.05
C ALA A 455 -18.17 -10.02 7.11
N LEU A 456 -17.38 -9.86 8.18
CA LEU A 456 -17.76 -9.10 9.36
C LEU A 456 -16.57 -8.28 9.85
N TYR A 457 -16.73 -6.97 9.91
CA TYR A 457 -15.80 -6.07 10.61
C TYR A 457 -16.38 -5.77 11.98
N THR A 458 -15.56 -5.89 13.01
CA THR A 458 -16.00 -5.81 14.41
C THR A 458 -14.97 -5.16 15.30
N TRP A 459 -15.43 -4.77 16.48
CA TRP A 459 -14.57 -4.24 17.52
C TRP A 459 -13.59 -5.29 18.04
N LYS A 460 -12.32 -4.89 18.24
CA LYS A 460 -11.24 -5.76 18.70
C LYS A 460 -11.58 -6.51 19.99
N LYS A 461 -12.36 -5.90 20.89
CA LYS A 461 -12.77 -6.47 22.19
C LYS A 461 -13.89 -7.52 22.08
N LEU A 462 -14.68 -7.52 21.01
CA LEU A 462 -15.86 -8.40 20.84
C LEU A 462 -15.58 -9.65 20.00
N ARG A 463 -14.34 -9.89 19.56
CA ARG A 463 -14.02 -11.00 18.63
C ARG A 463 -14.35 -12.40 19.16
N GLY A 464 -14.34 -12.62 20.47
CA GLY A 464 -14.67 -13.92 21.08
C GLY A 464 -16.18 -14.17 21.31
N GLU A 465 -16.98 -13.11 21.45
CA GLU A 465 -18.38 -13.21 21.88
C GLU A 465 -19.36 -13.42 20.71
N MET A 466 -18.93 -13.10 19.48
CA MET A 466 -19.80 -13.11 18.29
C MET A 466 -19.97 -14.47 17.61
N VAL A 467 -19.35 -15.53 18.13
CA VAL A 467 -19.62 -16.92 17.68
C VAL A 467 -20.90 -17.48 18.33
N SER A 468 -21.49 -16.75 19.29
CA SER A 468 -22.77 -17.10 19.89
C SER A 468 -23.95 -16.70 18.99
N PRO A 469 -24.93 -17.59 18.72
CA PRO A 469 -26.15 -17.26 18.00
C PRO A 469 -27.04 -16.22 18.71
N ASN A 470 -26.75 -15.93 19.99
CA ASN A 470 -27.54 -15.08 20.86
C ASN A 470 -26.77 -13.81 21.21
N LEU A 471 -26.67 -12.87 20.26
CA LEU A 471 -26.40 -11.48 20.61
C LEU A 471 -27.75 -10.80 20.92
N PRO A 472 -27.92 -10.15 22.09
CA PRO A 472 -29.03 -9.23 22.29
C PRO A 472 -28.93 -8.12 21.24
N ARG A 473 -30.10 -7.69 20.76
CA ARG A 473 -30.26 -6.70 19.68
C ARG A 473 -29.47 -5.42 19.90
#